data_AF-A0A2E4GNM3-F1
#
_entry.id   AF-A0A2E4GNM3-F1
#
_cell.length_a   1.000
_cell.length_b   1.000
_cell.length_c   1.000
_cell.angle_alpha   90.00
_cell.angle_beta   90.00
_cell.angle_gamma   90.00
#
_symmetry.space_group_name_H-M   'P 1'
#
loop_
_entity.id
_entity.type
_entity.pdbx_description
1 polymer ?
#
loop_
_entity_poly.entity_id
_entity_poly.type
_entity_poly.pdbx_seq_one_letter_code
_entity_poly.pdbx_strand_id
1 'polypeptide(L)'
;ARPKLYQQTFRAMIVGWRSAFRKESMPFCVIGLTAGGEPQTSDNFELRMIDPGPFIREAQLAAVKSIKGAAFLPAYDQQVPWYHPHKKFELGERAARWALNTCLGHNNIGWKPVEIIEAKKQGDHFELIFNRPVRVHDGRPFSGFSLAGKDKHFVPSKAEFVVTGKDKNKRPIHDEKRLKVWSPLVSDPVAVRYAWARNPIGNAVNSAHHERTIPIPSFRTDDWDWPEAPFDAEGNESKNAHRQAIYEMRNMARDNNKKRLNIESS
;
A
#
# COMPACT_ATOMS: atom_id res chain seq x y z
N ALA A 1 11.09 -6.93 12.46
CA ALA A 1 11.07 -5.45 12.34
C ALA A 1 10.18 -4.88 13.44
N ARG A 2 10.27 -3.58 13.71
CA ARG A 2 9.42 -2.87 14.68
C ARG A 2 8.74 -1.66 14.03
N PRO A 3 7.67 -1.83 13.22
CA PRO A 3 7.01 -0.73 12.51
C PRO A 3 6.51 0.42 13.40
N LYS A 4 5.96 0.15 14.59
CA LYS A 4 5.48 1.17 15.54
C LYS A 4 6.63 2.01 16.07
N LEU A 5 7.71 1.37 16.49
CA LEU A 5 8.94 2.08 16.88
C LEU A 5 9.52 2.86 15.69
N TYR A 6 9.52 2.27 14.50
CA TYR A 6 10.01 2.91 13.28
C TYR A 6 9.23 4.18 12.95
N GLN A 7 7.89 4.19 13.07
CA GLN A 7 7.10 5.40 12.89
C GLN A 7 7.54 6.54 13.83
N GLN A 8 7.77 6.22 15.11
CA GLN A 8 8.20 7.19 16.12
C GLN A 8 9.60 7.74 15.82
N THR A 9 10.57 6.86 15.56
CA THR A 9 11.95 7.27 15.29
C THR A 9 12.10 7.99 13.95
N PHE A 10 11.32 7.60 12.94
CA PHE A 10 11.30 8.26 11.64
C PHE A 10 10.75 9.70 11.75
N ARG A 11 9.69 9.91 12.54
CA ARG A 11 9.22 11.26 12.88
C ARG A 11 10.28 12.05 13.65
N ALA A 12 10.90 11.44 14.66
CA ALA A 12 11.93 12.09 15.47
C ALA A 12 13.14 12.52 14.62
N MET A 13 13.55 11.72 13.64
CA MET A 13 14.62 12.08 12.70
C MET A 13 14.30 13.36 11.93
N ILE A 14 13.11 13.46 11.33
CA ILE A 14 12.70 14.64 10.54
C ILE A 14 12.66 15.90 11.42
N VAL A 15 12.05 15.80 12.61
CA VAL A 15 11.98 16.92 13.57
C VAL A 15 13.37 17.31 14.07
N GLY A 16 14.21 16.33 14.41
CA GLY A 16 15.58 16.55 14.86
C GLY A 16 16.44 17.24 13.81
N TRP A 17 16.33 16.85 12.54
CA TRP A 17 17.03 17.52 11.45
C TRP A 17 16.56 18.98 11.29
N ARG A 18 15.25 19.25 11.32
CA ARG A 18 14.74 20.64 11.29
C ARG A 18 15.33 21.51 12.41
N SER A 19 15.45 20.95 13.61
CA SER A 19 16.09 21.62 14.74
C SER A 19 17.57 21.85 14.51
N ALA A 20 18.31 20.82 14.07
CA ALA A 20 19.76 20.91 13.83
C ALA A 20 20.11 21.94 12.75
N PHE A 21 19.31 22.01 11.68
CA PHE A 21 19.47 22.99 10.60
C PHE A 21 18.80 24.34 10.89
N ARG A 22 18.21 24.54 12.08
CA ARG A 22 17.47 25.75 12.47
C ARG A 22 16.43 26.20 11.42
N LYS A 23 15.73 25.22 10.83
CA LYS A 23 14.75 25.45 9.76
C LYS A 23 13.50 24.61 10.00
N GLU A 24 12.57 25.14 10.79
CA GLU A 24 11.33 24.45 11.19
C GLU A 24 10.43 24.05 10.00
N SER A 25 10.48 24.83 8.92
CA SER A 25 9.73 24.59 7.69
C SER A 25 10.52 23.85 6.62
N MET A 26 11.70 23.27 6.95
CA MET A 26 12.52 22.56 5.98
C MET A 26 11.69 21.47 5.28
N PRO A 27 11.59 21.50 3.95
CA PRO A 27 10.79 20.53 3.22
C PRO A 27 11.45 19.16 3.28
N PHE A 28 10.63 18.11 3.41
CA PHE A 28 11.09 16.72 3.41
C PHE A 28 10.35 15.92 2.36
N CYS A 29 11.09 15.18 1.55
CA CYS A 29 10.53 14.22 0.62
C CYS A 29 11.02 12.82 0.96
N VAL A 30 10.08 11.97 1.32
CA VAL A 30 10.33 10.60 1.75
C VAL A 30 9.92 9.68 0.61
N ILE A 31 10.92 9.02 0.03
CA ILE A 31 10.68 7.88 -0.86
C ILE A 31 10.38 6.69 0.04
N GLY A 32 9.21 6.08 -0.14
CA GLY A 32 8.79 4.92 0.66
C GLY A 32 9.73 3.72 0.46
N LEU A 33 9.69 2.78 1.40
CA LEU A 33 10.40 1.52 1.28
C LEU A 33 9.98 0.84 -0.03
N THR A 34 10.95 0.55 -0.88
CA THR A 34 10.72 -0.02 -2.21
C THR A 34 10.29 -1.48 -2.12
N ALA A 35 9.72 -1.98 -3.22
CA ALA A 35 9.58 -3.41 -3.41
C ALA A 35 10.95 -4.11 -3.47
N GLY A 36 10.96 -5.40 -3.16
CA GLY A 36 12.16 -6.22 -3.24
C GLY A 36 11.92 -7.66 -2.79
N GLY A 37 12.80 -8.58 -3.21
CA GLY A 37 12.62 -10.01 -2.97
C GLY A 37 11.55 -10.64 -3.86
N GLU A 38 11.16 -11.87 -3.55
CA GLU A 38 10.24 -12.66 -4.37
C GLU A 38 8.90 -11.91 -4.61
N PRO A 39 8.46 -11.74 -5.86
CA PRO A 39 7.25 -11.01 -6.20
C PRO A 39 6.01 -11.75 -5.69
N GLN A 40 4.99 -10.96 -5.32
CA GLN A 40 3.65 -11.46 -5.13
C GLN A 40 3.04 -11.85 -6.47
N THR A 41 2.46 -13.04 -6.53
CA THR A 41 1.72 -13.60 -7.65
C THR A 41 0.32 -14.01 -7.15
N SER A 42 -0.53 -14.49 -8.07
CA SER A 42 -1.78 -15.13 -7.66
C SER A 42 -1.49 -16.33 -6.74
N ASP A 43 -0.51 -17.17 -7.08
CA ASP A 43 -0.28 -18.45 -6.39
C ASP A 43 0.28 -18.29 -4.97
N ASN A 44 1.06 -17.24 -4.73
CA ASN A 44 1.70 -16.98 -3.43
C ASN A 44 1.09 -15.78 -2.69
N PHE A 45 -0.10 -15.32 -3.10
CA PHE A 45 -0.65 -14.00 -2.74
C PHE A 45 -0.60 -13.71 -1.24
N GLU A 46 -1.28 -14.49 -0.40
CA GLU A 46 -1.33 -14.24 1.04
C GLU A 46 0.04 -14.46 1.71
N LEU A 47 0.74 -15.53 1.35
CA LEU A 47 2.07 -15.82 1.87
C LEU A 47 3.02 -14.61 1.76
N ARG A 48 3.01 -13.89 0.64
CA ARG A 48 3.86 -12.71 0.44
C ARG A 48 3.42 -11.49 1.26
N MET A 49 2.21 -11.49 1.81
CA MET A 49 1.72 -10.46 2.74
C MET A 49 2.35 -10.62 4.13
N ILE A 50 2.86 -11.81 4.49
CA ILE A 50 3.53 -12.09 5.75
C ILE A 50 4.98 -11.59 5.72
N ASP A 51 5.12 -10.27 5.65
CA ASP A 51 6.38 -9.54 5.65
C ASP A 51 6.23 -8.20 6.40
N PRO A 52 7.26 -7.72 7.12
CA PRO A 52 7.20 -6.43 7.78
C PRO A 52 7.22 -5.22 6.82
N GLY A 53 7.64 -5.39 5.56
CA GLY A 53 7.80 -4.34 4.56
C GLY A 53 6.58 -3.45 4.33
N PRO A 54 5.37 -3.98 4.10
CA PRO A 54 4.16 -3.16 4.01
C PRO A 54 3.87 -2.35 5.30
N PHE A 55 4.12 -2.92 6.48
CA PHE A 55 3.97 -2.20 7.75
C PHE A 55 5.01 -1.08 7.91
N ILE A 56 6.24 -1.27 7.40
CA ILE A 56 7.24 -0.18 7.36
C ILE A 56 6.79 0.94 6.40
N ARG A 57 6.20 0.62 5.24
CA ARG A 57 5.63 1.65 4.35
C ARG A 57 4.49 2.41 5.01
N GLU A 58 3.60 1.72 5.71
CA GLU A 58 2.54 2.33 6.50
C GLU A 58 3.12 3.27 7.57
N ALA A 59 4.12 2.81 8.34
CA ALA A 59 4.80 3.62 9.34
C ALA A 59 5.45 4.89 8.76
N GLN A 60 6.08 4.81 7.59
CA GLN A 60 6.64 5.98 6.89
C GLN A 60 5.55 6.97 6.47
N LEU A 61 4.45 6.47 5.87
CA LEU A 61 3.33 7.30 5.45
C LEU A 61 2.69 7.99 6.68
N ALA A 62 2.44 7.25 7.75
CA ALA A 62 1.84 7.79 8.97
C ALA A 62 2.74 8.85 9.64
N ALA A 63 4.05 8.59 9.73
CA ALA A 63 5.01 9.56 10.24
C ALA A 63 5.00 10.85 9.42
N VAL A 64 5.07 10.74 8.09
CA VAL A 64 5.07 11.88 7.17
C VAL A 64 3.77 12.67 7.23
N LYS A 65 2.60 12.01 7.25
CA LYS A 65 1.30 12.68 7.37
C LYS A 65 1.18 13.52 8.65
N SER A 66 1.85 13.12 9.72
CA SER A 66 1.87 13.87 10.98
C SER A 66 2.76 15.12 10.96
N ILE A 67 3.55 15.35 9.90
CA ILE A 67 4.53 16.44 9.81
C ILE A 67 4.16 17.39 8.66
N LYS A 68 3.81 18.63 9.00
CA LYS A 68 3.55 19.68 8.00
C LYS A 68 4.79 19.92 7.12
N GLY A 69 4.59 19.98 5.80
CA GLY A 69 5.66 20.22 4.83
C GLY A 69 6.54 19.00 4.53
N ALA A 70 6.16 17.81 5.00
CA ALA A 70 6.73 16.55 4.55
C ALA A 70 5.84 15.89 3.49
N ALA A 71 6.46 15.19 2.56
CA ALA A 71 5.81 14.48 1.46
C ALA A 71 6.24 13.01 1.43
N PHE A 72 5.30 12.13 1.09
CA PHE A 72 5.55 10.71 0.93
C PHE A 72 5.31 10.31 -0.53
N LEU A 73 6.30 9.63 -1.12
CA LEU A 73 6.26 9.11 -2.48
C LEU A 73 6.26 7.58 -2.42
N PRO A 74 5.17 6.89 -2.81
CA PRO A 74 5.17 5.44 -2.84
C PRO A 74 6.18 4.93 -3.89
N ALA A 75 6.83 3.81 -3.56
CA ALA A 75 7.94 3.26 -4.34
C ALA A 75 7.87 1.72 -4.49
N TYR A 76 6.75 1.10 -4.08
CA TYR A 76 6.57 -0.35 -4.18
C TYR A 76 6.36 -0.81 -5.63
N ASP A 77 5.94 0.10 -6.51
CA ASP A 77 5.48 -0.16 -7.88
C ASP A 77 6.62 -0.53 -8.84
N GLN A 78 7.88 -0.37 -8.44
CA GLN A 78 9.03 -0.78 -9.25
C GLN A 78 9.08 -2.30 -9.48
N GLN A 79 8.49 -3.07 -8.55
CA GLN A 79 8.27 -4.52 -8.62
C GLN A 79 9.47 -5.35 -9.08
N VAL A 80 10.68 -4.95 -8.69
CA VAL A 80 11.89 -5.70 -9.03
C VAL A 80 12.18 -6.75 -7.95
N PRO A 81 12.60 -7.98 -8.33
CA PRO A 81 12.89 -9.06 -7.39
C PRO A 81 14.25 -8.90 -6.70
N TRP A 82 14.62 -7.67 -6.32
CA TRP A 82 15.89 -7.33 -5.69
C TRP A 82 15.71 -6.20 -4.67
N TYR A 83 16.37 -6.30 -3.50
CA TYR A 83 16.22 -5.32 -2.42
C TYR A 83 16.81 -3.94 -2.74
N HIS A 84 17.69 -3.86 -3.74
CA HIS A 84 18.29 -2.62 -4.22
C HIS A 84 17.82 -2.33 -5.65
N PRO A 85 16.61 -1.77 -5.85
CA PRO A 85 16.08 -1.58 -7.18
C PRO A 85 17.01 -0.75 -8.06
N HIS A 86 17.27 -1.25 -9.28
CA HIS A 86 18.00 -0.50 -10.31
C HIS A 86 17.12 0.59 -10.94
N LYS A 87 15.79 0.41 -10.90
CA LYS A 87 14.79 1.39 -11.33
C LYS A 87 14.67 2.55 -10.32
N LYS A 88 15.66 3.43 -10.35
CA LYS A 88 15.74 4.62 -9.48
C LYS A 88 15.28 5.89 -10.20
N PHE A 89 15.21 5.85 -11.53
CA PHE A 89 14.87 7.01 -12.35
C PHE A 89 13.46 7.51 -12.06
N GLU A 90 12.50 6.60 -11.99
CA GLU A 90 11.08 6.87 -11.72
C GLU A 90 10.89 7.48 -10.32
N LEU A 91 11.66 7.00 -9.34
CA LEU A 91 11.65 7.55 -7.99
C LEU A 91 12.25 8.97 -7.96
N GLY A 92 13.33 9.18 -8.72
CA GLY A 92 13.94 10.50 -8.91
C GLY A 92 13.00 11.48 -9.60
N GLU A 93 12.27 11.05 -10.63
CA GLU A 93 11.28 11.88 -11.33
C GLU A 93 10.17 12.33 -10.38
N ARG A 94 9.64 11.42 -9.54
CA ARG A 94 8.62 11.77 -8.54
C ARG A 94 9.15 12.78 -7.52
N ALA A 95 10.39 12.60 -7.05
CA ALA A 95 11.04 13.53 -6.13
C ALA A 95 11.28 14.91 -6.78
N ALA A 96 11.70 14.94 -8.05
CA ALA A 96 11.88 16.16 -8.81
C ALA A 96 10.56 16.91 -9.00
N ARG A 97 9.47 16.20 -9.34
CA ARG A 97 8.12 16.77 -9.44
C ARG A 97 7.67 17.41 -8.12
N TRP A 98 7.89 16.72 -7.01
CA TRP A 98 7.60 17.26 -5.68
C TRP A 98 8.41 18.53 -5.40
N ALA A 99 9.73 18.51 -5.68
CA ALA A 99 10.62 19.63 -5.42
C ALA A 99 10.25 20.86 -6.27
N LEU A 100 10.00 20.65 -7.57
CA LEU A 100 9.58 21.71 -8.49
C LEU A 100 8.27 22.35 -8.04
N ASN A 101 7.28 21.54 -7.66
CA ASN A 101 5.99 22.05 -7.21
C ASN A 101 6.07 22.72 -5.83
N THR A 102 6.63 22.04 -4.84
CA THR A 102 6.54 22.43 -3.42
C THR A 102 7.64 23.41 -3.02
N CYS A 103 8.85 23.27 -3.56
CA CYS A 103 10.00 24.07 -3.16
C CYS A 103 10.29 25.22 -4.13
N LEU A 104 9.92 25.08 -5.41
CA LEU A 104 10.21 26.06 -6.47
C LEU A 104 8.95 26.75 -7.02
N GLY A 105 7.75 26.39 -6.56
CA GLY A 105 6.50 27.08 -6.89
C GLY A 105 5.91 26.73 -8.27
N HIS A 106 6.38 25.68 -8.94
CA HIS A 106 5.82 25.20 -10.20
C HIS A 106 4.53 24.40 -9.97
N ASN A 107 3.46 25.12 -9.59
CA ASN A 107 2.19 24.55 -9.13
C ASN A 107 1.44 23.72 -10.19
N ASN A 108 1.81 23.84 -11.47
CA ASN A 108 1.27 23.07 -12.59
C ASN A 108 1.86 21.65 -12.69
N ILE A 109 2.94 21.34 -11.96
CA ILE A 109 3.55 20.01 -11.95
C ILE A 109 2.92 19.16 -10.85
N GLY A 110 2.12 18.18 -11.24
CA GLY A 110 1.55 17.23 -10.31
C GLY A 110 2.57 16.22 -9.77
N TRP A 111 2.48 15.96 -8.46
CA TRP A 111 3.35 15.01 -7.75
C TRP A 111 2.62 14.19 -6.68
N LYS A 112 1.45 14.64 -6.22
CA LYS A 112 0.75 14.02 -5.08
C LYS A 112 0.20 12.65 -5.47
N PRO A 113 0.37 11.60 -4.64
CA PRO A 113 -0.39 10.35 -4.77
C PRO A 113 -1.89 10.57 -4.55
N VAL A 114 -2.73 9.74 -5.18
CA VAL A 114 -4.16 9.69 -4.83
C VAL A 114 -4.30 8.95 -3.49
N GLU A 115 -5.16 9.47 -2.61
CA GLU A 115 -5.37 8.90 -1.29
C GLU A 115 -6.80 8.38 -1.17
N ILE A 116 -6.93 7.25 -0.47
CA ILE A 116 -8.23 6.77 0.01
C ILE A 116 -8.71 7.70 1.12
N ILE A 117 -9.97 8.15 1.01
CA ILE A 117 -10.68 8.93 2.02
C ILE A 117 -11.48 7.99 2.91
N GLU A 118 -12.16 7.02 2.30
CA GLU A 118 -13.10 6.14 2.99
C GLU A 118 -13.09 4.75 2.36
N ALA A 119 -13.29 3.73 3.18
CA ALA A 119 -13.58 2.37 2.78
C ALA A 119 -14.87 1.92 3.47
N LYS A 120 -15.96 1.84 2.72
CA LYS A 120 -17.28 1.53 3.26
C LYS A 120 -17.68 0.11 2.90
N LYS A 121 -17.98 -0.72 3.90
CA LYS A 121 -18.55 -2.04 3.67
C LYS A 121 -19.99 -1.91 3.15
N GLN A 122 -20.31 -2.66 2.11
CA GLN A 122 -21.62 -2.70 1.45
C GLN A 122 -21.99 -4.17 1.20
N GLY A 123 -22.48 -4.85 2.24
CA GLY A 123 -22.78 -6.29 2.15
C GLY A 123 -21.53 -7.12 1.87
N ASP A 124 -21.44 -7.64 0.65
CA ASP A 124 -20.40 -8.57 0.16
C ASP A 124 -19.14 -7.88 -0.41
N HIS A 125 -19.06 -6.56 -0.35
CA HIS A 125 -17.95 -5.80 -0.93
C HIS A 125 -17.60 -4.55 -0.12
N PHE A 126 -16.48 -3.93 -0.49
CA PHE A 126 -16.12 -2.58 -0.06
C PHE A 126 -16.29 -1.59 -1.22
N GLU A 127 -16.89 -0.43 -0.94
CA GLU A 127 -16.81 0.76 -1.77
C GLU A 127 -15.68 1.66 -1.24
N LEU A 128 -14.64 1.84 -2.03
CA LEU A 128 -13.50 2.70 -1.71
C LEU A 128 -13.70 4.06 -2.37
N ILE A 129 -13.53 5.14 -1.60
CA ILE A 129 -13.67 6.51 -2.07
C ILE A 129 -12.31 7.19 -2.03
N PHE A 130 -11.89 7.78 -3.14
CA PHE A 130 -10.61 8.45 -3.30
C PHE A 130 -10.76 9.97 -3.42
N ASN A 131 -9.75 10.72 -2.98
CA ASN A 131 -9.77 12.18 -3.06
C ASN A 131 -9.70 12.72 -4.49
N ARG A 132 -9.13 11.94 -5.40
CA ARG A 132 -8.95 12.23 -6.81
C ARG A 132 -9.20 10.97 -7.64
N PRO A 133 -9.45 11.10 -8.95
CA PRO A 133 -9.73 9.93 -9.74
C PRO A 133 -8.50 9.03 -9.85
N VAL A 134 -8.73 7.72 -9.79
CA VAL A 134 -7.72 6.68 -9.90
C VAL A 134 -7.84 5.99 -11.24
N ARG A 135 -6.76 5.37 -11.71
CA ARG A 135 -6.78 4.50 -12.88
C ARG A 135 -5.69 3.44 -12.77
N VAL A 136 -5.62 2.57 -13.76
CA VAL A 136 -4.49 1.65 -13.95
C VAL A 136 -3.41 2.29 -14.83
N HIS A 137 -2.15 1.97 -14.58
CA HIS A 137 -1.01 2.46 -15.37
C HIS A 137 -0.83 1.73 -16.71
N ASP A 138 -1.34 0.50 -16.82
CA ASP A 138 -1.05 -0.45 -17.91
C ASP A 138 -2.29 -0.84 -18.75
N GLY A 139 -3.47 -0.29 -18.41
CA GLY A 139 -4.73 -0.61 -19.10
C GLY A 139 -5.33 -1.98 -18.74
N ARG A 140 -4.71 -2.74 -17.84
CA ARG A 140 -5.23 -4.03 -17.36
C ARG A 140 -6.29 -3.81 -16.27
N PRO A 141 -7.08 -4.83 -15.89
CA PRO A 141 -7.96 -4.71 -14.73
C PRO A 141 -7.19 -4.26 -13.47
N PHE A 142 -7.87 -3.58 -12.55
CA PHE A 142 -7.28 -3.24 -11.27
C PHE A 142 -6.79 -4.50 -10.55
N SER A 143 -5.58 -4.43 -10.00
CA SER A 143 -4.93 -5.52 -9.30
C SER A 143 -4.25 -5.03 -8.02
N GLY A 144 -3.99 -5.96 -7.10
CA GLY A 144 -3.35 -5.66 -5.81
C GLY A 144 -4.31 -5.40 -4.66
N PHE A 145 -5.62 -5.46 -4.90
CA PHE A 145 -6.64 -5.44 -3.84
C PHE A 145 -6.82 -6.83 -3.25
N SER A 146 -7.11 -6.88 -1.95
CA SER A 146 -7.44 -8.12 -1.23
C SER A 146 -8.44 -7.86 -0.12
N LEU A 147 -9.27 -8.87 0.14
CA LEU A 147 -10.29 -8.86 1.17
C LEU A 147 -10.06 -10.03 2.12
N ALA A 148 -10.43 -9.82 3.38
CA ALA A 148 -10.51 -10.87 4.38
C ALA A 148 -11.87 -10.86 5.07
N GLY A 149 -12.35 -12.05 5.43
CA GLY A 149 -13.47 -12.23 6.33
C GLY A 149 -13.02 -12.24 7.80
N LYS A 150 -13.89 -12.70 8.69
CA LYS A 150 -13.59 -12.81 10.13
C LYS A 150 -12.45 -13.79 10.45
N ASP A 151 -12.16 -14.70 9.53
CA ASP A 151 -11.04 -15.65 9.59
C ASP A 151 -9.67 -15.00 9.40
N LYS A 152 -9.63 -13.72 9.01
CA LYS A 152 -8.42 -12.94 8.74
C LYS A 152 -7.58 -13.49 7.58
N HIS A 153 -8.15 -14.34 6.74
CA HIS A 153 -7.52 -14.85 5.54
C HIS A 153 -7.68 -13.86 4.39
N PHE A 154 -6.59 -13.32 3.87
CA PHE A 154 -6.65 -12.40 2.73
C PHE A 154 -6.62 -13.15 1.39
N VAL A 155 -7.61 -12.88 0.54
CA VAL A 155 -7.68 -13.38 -0.84
C VAL A 155 -7.53 -12.23 -1.86
N PRO A 156 -6.93 -12.48 -3.03
CA PRO A 156 -6.99 -11.54 -4.15
C PRO A 156 -8.43 -11.13 -4.45
N SER A 157 -8.67 -9.86 -4.76
CA SER A 157 -10.01 -9.32 -4.98
C SER A 157 -10.10 -8.54 -6.28
N LYS A 158 -11.28 -8.59 -6.89
CA LYS A 158 -11.63 -7.81 -8.08
C LYS A 158 -11.93 -6.38 -7.68
N ALA A 159 -11.64 -5.44 -8.57
CA ALA A 159 -11.95 -4.04 -8.38
C ALA A 159 -12.39 -3.38 -9.69
N GLU A 160 -13.49 -2.64 -9.64
CA GLU A 160 -14.07 -1.91 -10.79
C GLU A 160 -14.64 -0.56 -10.33
N PHE A 161 -14.77 0.39 -11.25
CA PHE A 161 -15.40 1.66 -10.94
C PHE A 161 -16.90 1.50 -10.62
N VAL A 162 -17.37 2.22 -9.61
CA VAL A 162 -18.81 2.29 -9.30
C VAL A 162 -19.55 2.93 -10.49
N VAL A 163 -20.64 2.30 -10.92
CA VAL A 163 -21.51 2.83 -11.97
C VAL A 163 -22.56 3.73 -11.34
N THR A 164 -22.59 5.01 -11.73
CA THR A 164 -23.52 6.02 -11.18
C THR A 164 -24.75 6.25 -12.05
N GLY A 165 -24.76 5.71 -13.28
CA GLY A 165 -25.87 5.86 -14.21
C GLY A 165 -25.54 5.32 -15.58
N LYS A 166 -26.32 5.73 -16.58
CA LYS A 166 -26.09 5.45 -18.00
C LYS A 166 -26.13 6.74 -18.80
N ASP A 167 -25.29 6.84 -19.82
CA ASP A 167 -25.31 7.94 -20.77
C ASP A 167 -26.49 7.83 -21.76
N LYS A 168 -26.61 8.82 -22.66
CA LYS A 168 -27.64 8.87 -23.71
C LYS A 168 -27.65 7.66 -24.65
N ASN A 169 -26.53 6.93 -24.73
CA ASN A 169 -26.36 5.74 -25.56
C ASN A 169 -26.47 4.44 -24.72
N LYS A 170 -27.00 4.52 -23.50
CA LYS A 170 -27.14 3.41 -22.54
C LYS A 170 -25.80 2.82 -22.05
N ARG A 171 -24.68 3.53 -22.20
CA ARG A 171 -23.36 3.09 -21.70
C ARG A 171 -23.20 3.45 -20.22
N PRO A 172 -22.58 2.59 -19.40
CA PRO A 172 -22.34 2.89 -17.99
C PRO A 172 -21.53 4.19 -17.80
N ILE A 173 -21.94 5.03 -16.85
CA ILE A 173 -21.15 6.16 -16.37
C ILE A 173 -20.40 5.71 -15.12
N HIS A 174 -19.08 5.74 -15.18
CA HIS A 174 -18.20 5.32 -14.10
C HIS A 174 -17.79 6.51 -13.23
N ASP A 175 -17.87 6.37 -11.91
CA ASP A 175 -17.23 7.29 -10.97
C ASP A 175 -15.76 6.90 -10.80
N GLU A 176 -14.87 7.63 -11.48
CA GLU A 176 -13.43 7.37 -11.45
C GLU A 176 -12.79 7.61 -10.05
N LYS A 177 -13.52 8.16 -9.08
CA LYS A 177 -13.08 8.30 -7.69
C LYS A 177 -13.58 7.19 -6.78
N ARG A 178 -14.36 6.23 -7.28
CA ARG A 178 -14.95 5.17 -6.47
C ARG A 178 -14.72 3.79 -7.05
N LEU A 179 -14.17 2.88 -6.25
CA LEU A 179 -14.00 1.48 -6.63
C LEU A 179 -14.88 0.58 -5.78
N LYS A 180 -15.62 -0.31 -6.43
CA LYS A 180 -16.19 -1.50 -5.81
C LYS A 180 -15.11 -2.57 -5.76
N VAL A 181 -14.82 -3.13 -4.58
CA VAL A 181 -13.83 -4.20 -4.37
C VAL A 181 -14.50 -5.40 -3.73
N TRP A 182 -14.43 -6.57 -4.38
CA TRP A 182 -15.12 -7.80 -3.95
C TRP A 182 -14.34 -9.06 -4.31
N SER A 183 -14.68 -10.18 -3.67
CA SER A 183 -14.17 -11.50 -4.02
C SER A 183 -15.28 -12.55 -3.87
N PRO A 184 -15.49 -13.44 -4.87
CA PRO A 184 -16.42 -14.56 -4.72
C PRO A 184 -16.10 -15.49 -3.55
N LEU A 185 -14.86 -15.46 -3.06
CA LEU A 185 -14.39 -16.30 -1.95
C LEU A 185 -14.62 -15.67 -0.57
N VAL A 186 -15.10 -14.42 -0.51
CA VAL A 186 -15.34 -13.69 0.74
C VAL A 186 -16.72 -13.04 0.68
N SER A 187 -17.73 -13.75 1.18
CA SER A 187 -19.12 -13.28 1.18
C SER A 187 -19.42 -12.21 2.23
N ASP A 188 -18.65 -12.15 3.32
CA ASP A 188 -18.80 -11.18 4.41
C ASP A 188 -17.45 -10.51 4.72
N PRO A 189 -16.95 -9.59 3.85
CA PRO A 189 -15.65 -8.99 4.05
C PRO A 189 -15.65 -8.06 5.27
N VAL A 190 -14.58 -8.09 6.05
CA VAL A 190 -14.38 -7.21 7.22
C VAL A 190 -13.15 -6.32 7.08
N ALA A 191 -12.23 -6.66 6.17
CA ALA A 191 -11.02 -5.90 5.93
C ALA A 191 -10.67 -5.86 4.43
N VAL A 192 -10.10 -4.74 3.99
CA VAL A 192 -9.53 -4.55 2.66
C VAL A 192 -8.10 -4.04 2.75
N ARG A 193 -7.23 -4.57 1.89
CA ARG A 193 -5.83 -4.14 1.74
C ARG A 193 -5.51 -3.90 0.27
N TYR A 194 -4.67 -2.91 0.00
CA TYR A 194 -4.13 -2.63 -1.33
C TYR A 194 -2.59 -2.62 -1.33
N ALA A 195 -2.00 -3.34 -2.29
CA ALA A 195 -0.56 -3.46 -2.51
C ALA A 195 0.22 -3.85 -1.22
N TRP A 196 -0.30 -4.84 -0.49
CA TRP A 196 0.13 -5.18 0.87
C TRP A 196 1.00 -6.45 0.94
N ALA A 197 2.21 -6.37 0.41
CA ALA A 197 3.24 -7.41 0.48
C ALA A 197 4.59 -6.75 0.21
N ARG A 198 5.73 -7.35 0.56
CA ARG A 198 7.04 -6.70 0.32
C ARG A 198 7.24 -6.28 -1.13
N ASN A 199 6.95 -7.17 -2.07
CA ASN A 199 6.97 -6.91 -3.50
C ASN A 199 5.56 -7.17 -4.06
N PRO A 200 4.62 -6.21 -3.87
CA PRO A 200 3.20 -6.48 -4.04
C PRO A 200 2.76 -6.33 -5.49
N ILE A 201 1.70 -7.06 -5.85
CA ILE A 201 0.89 -6.70 -7.02
C ILE A 201 0.19 -5.37 -6.70
N GLY A 202 0.12 -4.48 -7.68
CA GLY A 202 -0.58 -3.20 -7.55
C GLY A 202 -0.34 -2.33 -8.76
N ASN A 203 -1.42 -1.93 -9.45
CA ASN A 203 -1.33 -1.14 -10.67
C ASN A 203 -2.11 0.19 -10.65
N ALA A 204 -2.75 0.53 -9.53
CA ALA A 204 -3.51 1.76 -9.38
C ALA A 204 -2.58 2.97 -9.19
N VAL A 205 -2.84 3.99 -10.01
CA VAL A 205 -2.09 5.25 -10.10
C VAL A 205 -3.05 6.43 -10.19
N ASN A 206 -2.50 7.63 -10.06
CA ASN A 206 -3.21 8.87 -10.29
C ASN A 206 -3.67 8.99 -11.76
N SER A 207 -4.93 9.40 -11.98
CA SER A 207 -5.48 9.50 -13.33
C SER A 207 -5.12 10.77 -14.09
N ALA A 208 -4.63 11.81 -13.38
CA ALA A 208 -4.30 13.10 -13.96
C ALA A 208 -3.24 12.97 -15.07
N HIS A 209 -3.31 13.90 -16.04
CA HIS A 209 -2.43 13.90 -17.20
C HIS A 209 -0.96 14.00 -16.75
N HIS A 210 -0.08 13.17 -17.32
CA HIS A 210 1.33 13.01 -16.91
C HIS A 210 1.58 12.56 -15.45
N GLU A 211 0.55 12.15 -14.68
CA GLU A 211 0.68 11.67 -13.30
C GLU A 211 0.45 10.15 -13.18
N ARG A 212 0.27 9.45 -14.30
CA ARG A 212 0.11 7.99 -14.35
C ARG A 212 1.33 7.20 -13.85
N THR A 213 2.46 7.88 -13.67
CA THR A 213 3.66 7.34 -13.04
C THR A 213 3.63 7.44 -11.52
N ILE A 214 2.57 7.98 -10.90
CA ILE A 214 2.45 8.17 -9.46
C ILE A 214 1.48 7.13 -8.89
N PRO A 215 1.96 6.06 -8.24
CA PRO A 215 1.13 5.05 -7.59
C PRO A 215 0.33 5.63 -6.43
N ILE A 216 -0.83 5.02 -6.15
CA ILE A 216 -1.53 5.27 -4.88
C ILE A 216 -0.76 4.60 -3.73
N PRO A 217 -0.72 5.15 -2.51
CA PRO A 217 -0.06 4.49 -1.38
C PRO A 217 -0.74 3.17 -1.03
N SER A 218 0.03 2.20 -0.54
CA SER A 218 -0.53 1.01 0.09
C SER A 218 -1.35 1.41 1.32
N PHE A 219 -2.45 0.70 1.56
CA PHE A 219 -3.32 0.94 2.70
C PHE A 219 -3.97 -0.37 3.17
N ARG A 220 -4.52 -0.33 4.38
CA ARG A 220 -5.36 -1.36 4.99
C ARG A 220 -6.49 -0.72 5.79
N THR A 221 -7.53 -1.50 6.08
CA THR A 221 -8.64 -1.08 6.97
C THR A 221 -8.71 -1.89 8.27
N ASP A 222 -7.93 -2.96 8.39
CA ASP A 222 -7.79 -3.72 9.63
C ASP A 222 -6.74 -3.13 10.57
N ASP A 223 -6.81 -3.55 11.83
CA ASP A 223 -5.86 -3.28 12.90
C ASP A 223 -4.97 -4.50 13.23
N TRP A 224 -4.88 -5.47 12.32
CA TRP A 224 -4.16 -6.73 12.55
C TRP A 224 -2.66 -6.53 12.34
N ASP A 225 -1.98 -6.17 13.43
CA ASP A 225 -0.60 -5.73 13.43
C ASP A 225 0.44 -6.85 13.23
N TRP A 226 1.58 -6.44 12.69
CA TRP A 226 2.79 -7.24 12.61
C TRP A 226 3.35 -7.51 14.02
N PRO A 227 3.67 -8.78 14.39
CA PRO A 227 4.34 -9.06 15.65
C PRO A 227 5.76 -8.47 15.61
N GLU A 228 5.98 -7.41 16.38
CA GLU A 228 7.26 -6.70 16.39
C GLU A 228 8.38 -7.57 16.94
N ALA A 229 9.58 -7.43 16.38
CA ALA A 229 10.74 -8.15 16.88
C ALA A 229 11.07 -7.67 18.31
N PRO A 230 11.39 -8.57 19.25
CA PRO A 230 11.79 -8.18 20.61
C PRO A 230 13.14 -7.46 20.59
N PHE A 231 13.37 -6.55 21.52
CA PHE A 231 14.66 -5.92 21.81
C PHE A 231 15.72 -6.96 22.20
N ASP A 232 16.99 -6.62 21.98
CA ASP A 232 18.09 -7.54 22.32
C ASP A 232 18.17 -7.84 23.81
N ALA A 233 17.80 -6.86 24.65
CA ALA A 233 17.73 -7.00 26.10
C ALA A 233 16.66 -8.01 26.58
N GLU A 234 15.68 -8.36 25.75
CA GLU A 234 14.63 -9.33 26.10
C GLU A 234 15.09 -10.78 25.96
N GLY A 235 16.32 -11.02 25.48
CA GLY A 235 16.94 -12.34 25.47
C GLY A 235 16.47 -13.29 24.37
N ASN A 236 16.96 -14.53 24.41
CA ASN A 236 16.78 -15.52 23.35
C ASN A 236 15.37 -16.15 23.34
N GLU A 237 14.70 -16.24 24.49
CA GLU A 237 13.35 -16.82 24.58
C GLU A 237 12.35 -15.99 23.78
N SER A 238 12.30 -14.67 24.00
CA SER A 238 11.46 -13.75 23.23
C SER A 238 11.79 -13.81 21.73
N LYS A 239 13.08 -13.90 21.36
CA LYS A 239 13.51 -14.02 19.95
C LYS A 239 13.01 -15.31 19.31
N ASN A 240 13.01 -16.42 20.06
CA ASN A 240 12.52 -17.71 19.57
C ASN A 240 11.00 -17.73 19.45
N ALA A 241 10.27 -17.21 20.44
CA ALA A 241 8.82 -17.06 20.39
C ALA A 241 8.38 -16.19 19.19
N HIS A 242 9.10 -15.08 18.93
CA HIS A 242 8.87 -14.24 17.76
C HIS A 242 9.06 -15.00 16.44
N ARG A 243 10.16 -15.74 16.30
CA ARG A 243 10.43 -16.57 15.11
C ARG A 243 9.35 -17.62 14.89
N GLN A 244 8.90 -18.26 15.97
CA GLN A 244 7.84 -19.27 15.93
C GLN A 244 6.52 -18.67 15.47
N ALA A 245 6.11 -17.51 16.02
CA ALA A 245 4.90 -16.83 15.58
C ALA A 245 4.93 -16.47 14.08
N ILE A 246 6.06 -15.97 13.57
CA ILE A 246 6.23 -15.69 12.13
C ILE A 246 6.17 -16.97 11.29
N TYR A 247 6.76 -18.05 11.78
CA TYR A 247 6.73 -19.35 11.10
C TYR A 247 5.30 -19.88 10.98
N GLU A 248 4.51 -19.83 12.04
CA GLU A 248 3.11 -20.24 12.07
C GLU A 248 2.26 -19.40 11.12
N MET A 249 2.38 -18.07 11.16
CA MET A 249 1.69 -17.18 10.23
C MET A 249 1.99 -17.53 8.76
N ARG A 250 3.24 -17.85 8.44
CA ARG A 250 3.63 -18.24 7.07
C ARG A 250 3.07 -19.61 6.67
N ASN A 251 3.02 -20.57 7.58
CA ASN A 251 2.42 -21.88 7.31
C ASN A 251 0.92 -21.77 7.09
N MET A 252 0.21 -21.04 7.95
CA MET A 252 -1.21 -20.76 7.77
C MET A 252 -1.47 -20.10 6.41
N ALA A 253 -0.69 -19.08 6.04
CA ALA A 253 -0.84 -18.40 4.76
C ALA A 253 -0.54 -19.32 3.55
N ARG A 254 0.39 -20.28 3.69
CA ARG A 254 0.63 -21.32 2.65
C ARG A 254 -0.58 -22.22 2.50
N ASP A 255 -1.13 -22.72 3.60
CA ASP A 255 -2.24 -23.66 3.57
C ASP A 255 -3.52 -22.99 3.06
N ASN A 256 -3.77 -21.75 3.46
CA ASN A 256 -4.88 -20.97 2.94
C ASN A 256 -4.73 -20.68 1.44
N ASN A 257 -3.53 -20.30 0.96
CA ASN A 257 -3.27 -20.17 -0.47
C ASN A 257 -3.55 -21.48 -1.23
N LYS A 258 -3.11 -22.64 -0.71
CA LYS A 258 -3.40 -23.94 -1.32
C LYS A 258 -4.91 -24.22 -1.38
N LYS A 259 -5.64 -23.99 -0.29
CA LYS A 259 -7.10 -24.15 -0.24
C LYS A 259 -7.79 -23.27 -1.28
N ARG A 260 -7.41 -22.00 -1.36
CA ARG A 260 -7.92 -21.06 -2.36
C ARG A 260 -7.68 -21.56 -3.79
N LEU A 261 -6.45 -21.95 -4.12
CA LEU A 261 -6.10 -22.42 -5.46
C LEU A 261 -6.87 -23.68 -5.86
N ASN A 262 -7.12 -24.59 -4.91
CA ASN A 262 -7.96 -25.77 -5.15
C ASN A 262 -9.41 -25.39 -5.49
N ILE A 263 -9.97 -24.40 -4.79
CA ILE A 263 -11.33 -23.89 -5.08
C ILE A 263 -11.36 -23.23 -6.46
N GLU A 264 -10.34 -22.45 -6.82
CA GLU A 264 -10.26 -21.77 -8.13
C GLU A 264 -10.03 -22.73 -9.31
N SER A 265 -9.49 -23.93 -9.05
CA SER A 265 -9.22 -24.96 -10.06
C SER A 265 -10.38 -25.95 -10.25
N SER A 266 -11.41 -25.88 -9.40
CA SER A 266 -12.59 -26.75 -9.41
C SER A 266 -13.76 -26.10 -10.16
#